data_AF-A0A6L9ZEH5-F1
#
_entry.id   AF-A0A6L9ZEH5-F1
#
_cell.length_a   1.000
_cell.length_b   1.000
_cell.length_c   1.000
_cell.angle_alpha   90.00
_cell.angle_beta   90.00
_cell.angle_gamma   90.00
#
_symmetry.space_group_name_H-M   'P 1'
#
loop_
_entity.id
_entity.type
_entity.pdbx_description
1 polymer ?
#
loop_
_entity_poly.entity_id
_entity_poly.type
_entity_poly.pdbx_seq_one_letter_code
_entity_poly.pdbx_strand_id
1 'polypeptide(L)'
;MGRIDKKKEANANIRQLLTERLAQADIISLEVESANNQHPWMEFAGMYANNPLFDEVLADIAAYRDEIDGDMEDYDRQVDAKEIVK
;
A
#
# COMPACT_ATOMS: atom_id res chain seq x y z
N MET A 1 -21.08 24.04 -39.26
CA MET A 1 -20.88 23.60 -37.86
C MET A 1 -20.36 22.17 -37.88
N GLY A 2 -19.12 21.93 -37.43
CA GLY A 2 -18.39 20.69 -37.69
C GLY A 2 -18.83 19.53 -36.78
N ARG A 3 -18.58 18.28 -37.22
CA ARG A 3 -18.83 17.05 -36.45
C ARG A 3 -18.11 17.04 -35.09
N ILE A 4 -16.96 17.72 -35.00
CA ILE A 4 -16.16 17.87 -33.78
C ILE A 4 -16.87 18.79 -32.77
N ASP A 5 -17.51 19.86 -33.23
CA ASP A 5 -18.20 20.83 -32.37
C ASP A 5 -19.42 20.19 -31.70
N LYS A 6 -20.19 19.40 -32.46
CA LYS A 6 -21.34 18.63 -31.92
C LYS A 6 -20.94 17.61 -30.86
N LYS A 7 -19.79 16.96 -31.01
CA LYS A 7 -19.29 15.98 -30.02
C LYS A 7 -18.83 16.65 -28.73
N LYS A 8 -18.23 17.85 -28.83
CA LYS A 8 -17.84 18.66 -27.67
C LYS A 8 -19.07 19.15 -26.92
N GLU A 9 -20.05 19.67 -27.63
CA GLU A 9 -21.33 20.11 -27.08
C GLU A 9 -22.07 18.97 -26.37
N ALA A 10 -22.18 17.79 -27.00
CA ALA A 10 -22.79 16.62 -26.39
C ALA A 10 -22.08 16.18 -25.11
N ASN A 11 -20.74 16.26 -25.05
CA ASN A 11 -19.99 15.93 -23.84
C ASN A 11 -20.25 16.92 -22.70
N ALA A 12 -20.35 18.22 -23.01
CA ALA A 12 -20.67 19.23 -22.02
C ALA A 12 -22.06 18.99 -21.42
N ASN A 13 -23.05 18.71 -22.26
CA ASN A 13 -24.42 18.43 -21.82
C ASN A 13 -24.51 17.17 -20.94
N ILE A 14 -23.79 16.10 -21.31
CA ILE A 14 -23.77 14.86 -20.51
C ILE A 14 -23.14 15.13 -19.13
N ARG A 15 -22.05 15.89 -19.08
CA ARG A 15 -21.39 16.24 -17.81
C ARG A 15 -22.29 17.07 -16.91
N GLN A 16 -23.01 18.02 -17.49
CA GLN A 16 -23.96 18.85 -16.75
C GLN A 16 -25.10 18.00 -16.17
N LEU A 17 -25.75 17.17 -16.98
CA LEU A 17 -26.83 16.28 -16.54
C LEU A 17 -26.37 15.30 -15.45
N LEU A 18 -25.17 14.76 -15.58
CA LEU A 18 -24.58 13.88 -14.57
C LEU A 18 -24.36 14.62 -13.25
N THR A 19 -23.84 15.85 -13.32
CA THR A 19 -23.56 16.67 -12.14
C THR A 19 -24.84 17.06 -11.42
N GLU A 20 -25.87 17.50 -12.15
CA GLU A 20 -27.19 17.83 -11.60
C GLU A 20 -27.84 16.62 -10.92
N ARG A 21 -27.72 15.44 -11.54
CA ARG A 21 -28.23 14.19 -10.97
C ARG A 21 -27.48 13.79 -9.70
N LEU A 22 -26.15 13.87 -9.71
CA LEU A 22 -25.33 13.50 -8.56
C LEU A 22 -25.49 14.48 -7.39
N ALA A 23 -25.76 15.76 -7.66
CA ALA A 23 -26.04 16.76 -6.62
C ALA A 23 -27.34 16.47 -5.84
N GLN A 24 -28.26 15.70 -6.42
CA GLN A 24 -29.53 15.30 -5.82
C GLN A 24 -29.53 13.84 -5.33
N ALA A 25 -28.41 13.13 -5.50
CA ALA A 25 -28.32 11.73 -5.13
C ALA A 25 -27.92 11.62 -3.66
N ASP A 26 -28.75 10.95 -2.86
CA ASP A 26 -28.40 10.57 -1.50
C ASP A 26 -27.43 9.38 -1.53
N ILE A 27 -26.26 9.56 -0.91
CA ILE A 27 -25.29 8.48 -0.72
C ILE A 27 -25.78 7.64 0.46
N ILE A 28 -26.23 6.42 0.18
CA ILE A 28 -26.67 5.47 1.20
C ILE A 28 -25.53 4.47 1.42
N SER A 29 -25.02 4.39 2.65
CA SER A 29 -24.11 3.30 3.05
C SER A 29 -24.91 2.01 3.17
N LEU A 30 -24.55 1.03 2.35
CA LEU A 30 -25.04 -0.34 2.48
C LEU A 30 -23.98 -1.14 3.23
N GLU A 31 -24.32 -1.68 4.39
CA GLU A 31 -23.46 -2.69 5.03
C GLU A 31 -23.55 -3.98 4.20
N VAL A 32 -22.41 -4.38 3.64
CA VAL A 32 -22.27 -5.66 2.97
C VAL A 32 -21.63 -6.61 3.97
N GLU A 33 -22.29 -7.73 4.28
CA GLU A 33 -21.69 -8.78 5.09
C GLU A 33 -20.40 -9.25 4.40
N SER A 34 -19.26 -9.07 5.07
CA SER A 34 -17.98 -9.55 4.56
C SER A 34 -17.96 -11.08 4.64
N ALA A 35 -17.67 -11.72 3.51
CA ALA A 35 -17.46 -13.16 3.47
C ALA A 35 -16.31 -13.52 4.43
N ASN A 36 -16.65 -14.22 5.52
CA ASN A 36 -15.76 -14.82 6.51
C ASN A 36 -14.52 -13.97 6.89
N ASN A 37 -14.64 -13.14 7.93
CA ASN A 37 -13.59 -12.24 8.46
C ASN A 37 -12.37 -12.94 9.08
N GLN A 38 -12.12 -14.23 8.82
CA GLN A 38 -10.95 -14.89 9.37
C GLN A 38 -9.70 -14.40 8.62
N HIS A 39 -8.82 -13.70 9.34
CA HIS A 39 -7.57 -13.22 8.77
C HIS A 39 -6.75 -14.42 8.25
N PRO A 40 -6.19 -14.38 7.03
CA PRO A 40 -5.49 -15.52 6.44
C PRO A 40 -4.38 -16.11 7.32
N TRP A 41 -3.78 -15.30 8.20
CA TRP A 41 -2.71 -15.75 9.10
C TRP A 41 -3.20 -16.40 10.40
N MET A 42 -4.51 -16.45 10.64
CA MET A 42 -5.06 -17.10 11.84
C MET A 42 -4.72 -18.58 11.92
N GLU A 43 -4.57 -19.27 10.79
CA GLU A 43 -4.20 -20.69 10.78
C GLU A 43 -2.79 -20.95 11.34
N PHE A 44 -1.92 -19.94 11.34
CA PHE A 44 -0.53 -20.04 11.80
C PHE A 44 -0.32 -19.45 13.20
N ALA A 45 -1.37 -18.94 13.85
CA ALA A 45 -1.25 -18.32 15.16
C ALA A 45 -0.69 -19.33 16.18
N GLY A 46 0.47 -19.01 16.77
CA GLY A 46 1.13 -19.88 17.76
C GLY A 46 1.85 -21.09 17.18
N MET A 47 2.03 -21.18 15.85
CA MET A 47 2.70 -22.31 15.17
C MET A 47 4.05 -22.69 15.79
N TYR A 48 4.79 -21.72 16.35
CA TYR A 48 6.10 -21.94 16.94
C TYR A 48 6.15 -21.78 18.47
N ALA A 49 5.01 -21.65 19.15
CA ALA A 49 4.96 -21.29 20.57
C ALA A 49 5.74 -22.24 21.49
N ASN A 50 5.88 -23.51 21.10
CA ASN A 50 6.62 -24.53 21.87
C ASN A 50 7.87 -25.04 21.14
N ASN A 51 8.33 -24.34 20.09
CA ASN A 51 9.54 -24.77 19.39
C ASN A 51 10.78 -24.41 20.24
N PRO A 52 11.56 -25.40 20.72
CA PRO A 52 12.72 -25.15 21.57
C PRO A 52 13.87 -24.40 20.86
N LEU A 53 13.84 -24.33 19.52
CA LEU A 53 14.83 -23.63 18.71
C LEU A 53 14.39 -22.21 18.32
N PHE A 54 13.22 -21.76 18.78
CA PHE A 54 12.68 -20.46 18.35
C PHE A 54 13.60 -19.29 18.71
N ASP A 55 14.17 -19.31 19.91
CA ASP A 55 15.08 -18.26 20.38
C ASP A 55 16.41 -18.27 19.60
N GLU A 56 16.92 -19.44 19.23
CA GLU A 56 18.14 -19.58 18.42
C GLU A 56 17.94 -19.00 17.02
N VAL A 57 16.81 -19.32 16.38
CA VAL A 57 16.46 -18.76 15.06
C VAL A 57 16.32 -17.22 15.12
N LEU A 58 15.73 -16.68 16.19
CA LEU A 58 15.64 -15.23 16.36
C LEU A 58 17.02 -14.58 16.53
N ALA A 59 17.92 -15.23 17.27
CA ALA A 59 19.30 -14.75 17.43
C ALA A 59 20.05 -14.74 16.10
N ASP A 60 19.91 -15.78 15.28
CA ASP A 60 20.52 -15.85 13.95
C ASP A 60 19.98 -14.77 13.01
N ILE A 61 18.66 -14.54 13.03
CA ILE A 61 18.03 -13.46 12.25
C ILE A 61 18.58 -12.10 12.68
N ALA A 62 18.72 -11.86 13.99
CA ALA A 62 19.26 -10.60 14.52
C ALA A 62 20.71 -10.39 14.09
N ALA A 63 21.56 -11.41 14.25
CA ALA A 63 22.96 -11.34 13.82
C ALA A 63 23.09 -11.05 12.32
N TYR A 64 22.29 -11.73 11.48
CA TYR A 64 22.25 -11.46 10.04
C TYR A 64 21.80 -10.03 9.72
N ARG A 65 20.91 -9.45 10.54
CA ARG A 65 20.46 -8.07 10.35
C ARG A 65 21.52 -7.06 10.73
N ASP A 66 22.20 -7.28 11.86
CA ASP A 66 23.30 -6.42 12.30
C ASP A 66 24.42 -6.36 11.25
N GLU A 67 24.73 -7.49 10.59
CA GLU A 67 25.68 -7.54 9.47
C GLU A 67 25.23 -6.67 8.28
N ILE A 68 23.97 -6.84 7.84
CA ILE A 68 23.43 -6.06 6.71
C ILE A 68 23.35 -4.57 7.02
N ASP A 69 22.87 -4.24 8.22
CA ASP A 69 22.66 -2.85 8.63
C ASP A 69 24.03 -2.15 8.77
N GLY A 70 25.05 -2.86 9.27
CA GLY A 70 26.44 -2.35 9.28
C GLY A 70 27.00 -2.09 7.88
N ASP A 71 26.81 -3.02 6.93
CA ASP A 71 27.21 -2.83 5.53
C ASP A 71 26.51 -1.62 4.88
N MET A 72 25.23 -1.40 5.23
CA MET A 72 24.43 -0.28 4.73
C MET A 72 24.91 1.06 5.31
N GLU A 73 25.19 1.13 6.61
CA GLU A 73 25.76 2.33 7.24
C GLU A 73 27.13 2.70 6.68
N ASP A 74 27.97 1.70 6.39
CA ASP A 74 29.28 1.92 5.78
C ASP A 74 29.17 2.40 4.32
N TYR A 75 28.15 1.95 3.59
CA TYR A 75 27.82 2.47 2.27
C TYR A 75 27.37 3.94 2.34
N ASP A 76 26.43 4.26 3.23
CA ASP A 76 25.89 5.62 3.40
C ASP A 76 26.99 6.61 3.81
N ARG A 77 27.88 6.22 4.74
CA ARG A 77 29.04 7.03 5.15
C ARG A 77 29.99 7.34 3.99
N GLN A 78 30.18 6.39 3.07
CA GLN A 78 31.00 6.61 1.87
C GLN A 78 30.33 7.52 0.86
N VAL A 79 29.00 7.48 0.76
CA VAL A 79 28.22 8.38 -0.11
C VAL A 79 28.29 9.81 0.43
N ASP A 80 28.06 10.01 1.73
CA ASP A 80 28.16 11.32 2.39
C ASP A 80 29.57 11.92 2.26
N ALA A 81 30.61 11.10 2.48
CA ALA A 81 32.00 11.54 2.34
C ALA A 81 32.36 11.97 0.90
N LYS A 82 31.72 11.37 -0.12
CA LYS A 82 31.88 11.75 -1.53
C LYS A 82 31.08 13.00 -1.89
N GLU A 83 29.95 13.25 -1.22
CA GLU A 83 29.13 14.45 -1.42
C GLU A 83 29.78 15.70 -0.82
N ILE A 84 30.47 15.58 0.33
CA ILE A 84 31.19 16.70 0.99
C ILE A 84 32.42 17.17 0.20
N VAL A 85 32.98 16.33 -0.68
CA VAL A 85 34.22 16.62 -1.45
C VAL A 85 33.92 17.27 -2.81
N LYS A 86 32.65 17.49 -3.18
CA LYS A 86 32.23 18.12 -4.44
C LYS A 86 31.78 19.57 -4.24
#